data_AF-A0A2D8WBU9-F1
#
_entry.id   AF-A0A2D8WBU9-F1
#
_cell.length_a   1.000
_cell.length_b   1.000
_cell.length_c   1.000
_cell.angle_alpha   90.00
_cell.angle_beta   90.00
_cell.angle_gamma   90.00
#
_symmetry.space_group_name_H-M   'P 1'
#
loop_
_entity.id
_entity.type
_entity.pdbx_description
1 polymer ?
#
loop_
_entity_poly.entity_id
_entity_poly.type
_entity_poly.pdbx_seq_one_letter_code
_entity_poly.pdbx_strand_id
1 'polypeptide(L)'
;MIPDLEDIFERQARRYERPLDAWAELEKRAFGQAVGLNGYTIVAEAEELARLSETKVVGPVLDLGTGRGWPGWLIAERAERNLVAIDVPMAGLQHARDAFVARDLSLRTQVIASDGMALPFASETFSSIVHTDVFC
;
A
#
# COMPACT_ATOMS: atom_id res chain seq x y z
N MET A 1 14.04 25.13 5.43
CA MET A 1 14.77 24.57 4.27
C MET A 1 13.86 23.49 3.71
N ILE A 2 13.32 23.67 2.51
CA ILE A 2 12.52 22.61 1.88
C ILE A 2 13.52 21.52 1.51
N PRO A 3 13.36 20.27 2.00
CA PRO A 3 14.25 19.19 1.62
C PRO A 3 14.22 19.00 0.11
N ASP A 4 15.37 18.66 -0.47
CA ASP A 4 15.45 18.29 -1.87
C ASP A 4 14.54 17.10 -2.16
N LEU A 5 13.73 17.17 -3.22
CA LEU A 5 12.80 16.10 -3.59
C LEU A 5 13.57 14.82 -3.95
N GLU A 6 14.76 14.95 -4.54
CA GLU A 6 15.64 13.81 -4.83
C GLU A 6 16.06 13.09 -3.53
N ASP A 7 16.46 13.83 -2.49
CA ASP A 7 16.83 13.25 -1.19
C ASP A 7 15.63 12.55 -0.51
N ILE A 8 14.42 13.08 -0.66
CA ILE A 8 13.21 12.43 -0.15
C ILE A 8 12.97 11.09 -0.86
N PHE A 9 13.02 11.05 -2.19
CA PHE A 9 12.79 9.81 -2.94
C PHE A 9 13.84 8.75 -2.67
N GLU A 10 15.13 9.13 -2.62
CA GLU A 10 16.20 8.21 -2.25
C GLU A 10 16.01 7.65 -0.83
N ARG A 11 15.65 8.51 0.13
CA ARG A 11 15.37 8.07 1.50
C ARG A 11 14.24 7.06 1.57
N GLN A 12 13.18 7.25 0.79
CA GLN A 12 12.07 6.30 0.73
C GLN A 12 12.49 4.99 0.05
N ALA A 13 13.27 5.07 -1.03
CA ALA A 13 13.76 3.89 -1.76
C ALA A 13 14.62 2.97 -0.87
N ARG A 14 15.50 3.55 -0.03
CA ARG A 14 16.36 2.78 0.90
C ARG A 14 15.59 1.86 1.86
N ARG A 15 14.31 2.15 2.15
CA ARG A 15 13.47 1.28 3.01
C ARG A 15 13.24 -0.10 2.38
N TYR A 16 13.29 -0.18 1.05
CA TYR A 16 12.99 -1.39 0.30
C TYR A 16 14.21 -2.27 0.00
N GLU A 17 15.42 -1.80 0.32
CA GLU A 17 16.67 -2.59 0.22
C GLU A 17 16.78 -3.67 1.30
N ARG A 18 15.94 -3.60 2.34
CA ARG A 18 16.01 -4.50 3.48
C ARG A 18 15.55 -5.92 3.10
N PRO A 19 16.26 -7.00 3.51
CA PRO A 19 15.92 -8.38 3.15
C PRO A 19 14.50 -8.78 3.58
N LEU A 20 13.67 -9.19 2.61
CA LEU A 20 12.26 -9.50 2.85
C LEU A 20 12.06 -10.70 3.78
N ASP A 21 12.96 -11.68 3.73
CA ASP A 21 12.93 -12.89 4.55
C ASP A 21 13.15 -12.58 6.04
N ALA A 22 14.14 -11.75 6.35
CA ALA A 22 14.40 -11.30 7.71
C ALA A 22 13.23 -10.48 8.28
N TRP A 23 12.61 -9.63 7.44
CA TRP A 23 11.42 -8.88 7.83
C TRP A 23 10.22 -9.79 8.05
N ALA A 24 9.94 -10.72 7.13
CA ALA A 24 8.83 -11.65 7.28
C ALA A 24 8.96 -12.52 8.54
N GLU A 25 10.18 -12.95 8.89
CA GLU A 25 10.44 -13.68 10.13
C GLU A 25 10.20 -12.81 11.37
N LEU A 26 10.62 -11.54 11.35
CA LEU A 26 10.33 -10.59 12.42
C LEU A 26 8.82 -10.38 12.58
N GLU A 27 8.09 -10.18 11.49
CA GLU A 27 6.64 -9.99 11.50
C GLU A 27 5.91 -11.21 12.09
N LYS A 28 6.30 -12.42 11.67
CA LYS A 28 5.74 -13.65 12.24
C LYS A 28 5.96 -13.75 13.75
N ARG A 29 7.13 -13.36 14.24
CA ARG A 29 7.43 -13.38 15.69
C ARG A 29 6.71 -12.30 16.47
N ALA A 30 6.58 -11.09 15.90
CA ALA A 30 5.98 -9.95 16.57
C ALA A 30 4.44 -9.97 16.52
N PHE A 31 3.87 -10.39 15.40
CA PHE A 31 2.44 -10.26 15.08
C PHE A 31 1.76 -11.58 14.73
N GLY A 32 2.49 -12.70 14.73
CA GLY A 32 1.95 -14.03 14.38
C GLY A 32 1.79 -14.27 12.88
N GLN A 33 2.02 -13.27 12.03
CA GLN A 33 1.91 -13.36 10.58
C GLN A 33 2.83 -12.36 9.88
N ALA A 34 3.27 -12.69 8.67
CA ALA A 34 3.98 -11.78 7.78
C ALA A 34 3.00 -11.18 6.76
N VAL A 35 2.65 -9.92 6.96
CA VAL A 35 1.72 -9.19 6.09
C VAL A 35 2.44 -8.31 5.07
N GLY A 36 3.76 -8.15 5.23
CA GLY A 36 4.58 -7.30 4.38
C GLY A 36 4.70 -5.88 4.93
N LEU A 37 4.78 -5.73 6.26
CA LEU A 37 4.87 -4.43 6.92
C LEU A 37 6.05 -3.60 6.38
N ASN A 38 5.74 -2.34 6.09
CA ASN A 38 6.67 -1.32 5.61
C ASN A 38 6.49 0.03 6.34
N GLY A 39 5.60 0.07 7.34
CA GLY A 39 5.24 1.21 8.17
C GLY A 39 4.83 0.78 9.58
N TYR A 40 3.97 1.55 10.23
CA TYR A 40 3.51 1.33 11.61
C TYR A 40 2.13 0.69 11.69
N THR A 41 1.39 0.66 10.58
CA THR A 41 0.01 0.13 10.54
C THR A 41 -0.06 -1.33 10.94
N ILE A 42 -0.68 -1.63 12.07
CA ILE A 42 -0.80 -3.01 12.57
C ILE A 42 -2.00 -3.73 11.95
N VAL A 43 -2.06 -5.06 12.13
CA VAL A 43 -3.14 -5.92 11.62
C VAL A 43 -4.52 -5.40 12.01
N ALA A 44 -4.75 -5.09 13.29
CA ALA A 44 -6.05 -4.63 13.77
C ALA A 44 -6.50 -3.31 13.10
N GLU A 45 -5.56 -2.41 12.81
CA GLU A 45 -5.85 -1.15 12.11
C GLU A 45 -6.19 -1.40 10.64
N ALA A 46 -5.44 -2.28 9.97
CA ALA A 46 -5.71 -2.66 8.59
C ALA A 46 -7.07 -3.37 8.43
N GLU A 47 -7.45 -4.22 9.39
CA GLU A 47 -8.77 -4.86 9.40
C GLU A 47 -9.91 -3.83 9.53
N GLU A 48 -9.72 -2.82 10.37
CA GLU A 48 -10.69 -1.73 10.51
C GLU A 48 -10.77 -0.88 9.24
N LEU A 49 -9.63 -0.58 8.60
CA LEU A 49 -9.60 0.12 7.32
C LEU A 49 -10.32 -0.66 6.21
N ALA A 50 -10.14 -1.98 6.14
CA ALA A 50 -10.84 -2.82 5.19
C ALA A 50 -12.36 -2.81 5.43
N ARG A 51 -12.80 -2.95 6.69
CA ARG A 51 -14.22 -2.88 7.08
C ARG A 51 -14.85 -1.53 6.75
N LEU A 52 -14.15 -0.43 7.02
CA LEU A 52 -14.61 0.93 6.69
C LEU A 52 -14.68 1.13 5.18
N SER A 53 -13.74 0.53 4.43
CA SER A 53 -13.73 0.58 2.97
C SER A 53 -14.95 -0.15 2.42
N GLU A 54 -15.26 -1.37 2.86
CA GLU A 54 -16.45 -2.13 2.43
C GLU A 54 -17.76 -1.34 2.63
N THR A 55 -17.93 -0.74 3.80
CA THR A 55 -19.24 -0.27 4.30
C THR A 55 -19.71 1.08 3.75
N LYS A 56 -18.83 1.90 3.15
CA LYS A 56 -19.15 3.33 2.98
C LYS A 56 -19.60 3.77 1.57
N VAL A 57 -18.97 3.33 0.47
CA VAL A 57 -19.28 3.88 -0.88
C VAL A 57 -18.92 2.90 -2.01
N VAL A 58 -19.85 2.57 -2.92
CA VAL A 58 -19.57 1.75 -4.11
C VAL A 58 -18.62 2.47 -5.07
N GLY A 59 -17.50 1.86 -5.45
CA GLY A 59 -16.54 2.39 -6.42
C GLY A 59 -15.10 1.91 -6.16
N PRO A 60 -14.09 2.33 -6.94
CA PRO A 60 -12.71 1.90 -6.73
C PRO A 60 -12.07 2.60 -5.51
N VAL A 61 -11.12 1.92 -4.88
CA VAL A 61 -10.34 2.43 -3.74
C VAL A 61 -8.95 2.85 -4.22
N LEU A 62 -8.48 4.01 -3.79
CA LEU A 62 -7.08 4.42 -3.95
C LEU A 62 -6.29 4.10 -2.67
N ASP A 63 -5.27 3.27 -2.79
CA ASP A 63 -4.24 3.06 -1.76
C ASP A 63 -3.04 3.97 -2.05
N LEU A 64 -2.97 5.09 -1.33
CA LEU A 64 -1.95 6.12 -1.46
C LEU A 64 -0.72 5.72 -0.62
N GLY A 65 0.45 5.61 -1.26
CA GLY A 65 1.69 5.21 -0.60
C GLY A 65 1.72 3.73 -0.23
N THR A 66 1.29 2.88 -1.17
CA THR A 66 1.07 1.44 -0.95
C THR A 66 2.32 0.68 -0.47
N GLY A 67 3.51 1.17 -0.82
CA GLY A 67 4.79 0.53 -0.59
C GLY A 67 4.80 -0.96 -0.90
N ARG A 68 4.85 -1.85 0.10
CA ARG A 68 4.85 -3.33 -0.10
C ARG A 68 3.46 -3.93 -0.34
N GLY A 69 2.41 -3.11 -0.45
CA GLY A 69 1.03 -3.55 -0.68
C GLY A 69 0.22 -3.74 0.61
N TRP A 70 0.76 -3.35 1.77
CA TRP A 70 0.04 -3.35 3.04
C TRP A 70 -0.43 -1.93 3.39
N PRO A 71 -1.71 -1.70 3.78
CA PRO A 71 -2.78 -2.69 3.97
C PRO A 71 -3.58 -3.02 2.70
N GLY A 72 -3.19 -2.47 1.54
CA GLY A 72 -3.93 -2.57 0.29
C GLY A 72 -4.40 -3.99 -0.10
N TRP A 73 -3.58 -5.03 0.11
CA TRP A 73 -3.99 -6.39 -0.23
C TRP A 73 -5.16 -6.87 0.62
N LEU A 74 -5.21 -6.52 1.91
CA LEU A 74 -6.30 -6.92 2.81
C LEU A 74 -7.60 -6.19 2.44
N ILE A 75 -7.49 -4.93 2.05
CA ILE A 75 -8.63 -4.14 1.54
C ILE A 75 -9.16 -4.78 0.25
N ALA A 76 -8.28 -5.11 -0.70
CA ALA A 76 -8.67 -5.72 -1.97
C ALA A 76 -9.23 -7.15 -1.82
N GLU A 77 -8.79 -7.89 -0.79
CA GLU A 77 -9.30 -9.22 -0.48
C GLU A 77 -10.75 -9.17 0.03
N ARG A 78 -11.07 -8.22 0.93
CA ARG A 78 -12.41 -8.13 1.52
C ARG A 78 -13.40 -7.30 0.70
N ALA A 79 -12.92 -6.39 -0.14
CA ALA A 79 -13.78 -5.57 -0.98
C ALA A 79 -14.09 -6.24 -2.33
N GLU A 80 -15.33 -6.08 -2.80
CA GLU A 80 -15.70 -6.42 -4.20
C GLU A 80 -15.21 -5.38 -5.23
N ARG A 81 -14.41 -4.40 -4.78
CA ARG A 81 -14.04 -3.21 -5.54
C ARG A 81 -12.61 -3.31 -6.04
N ASN A 82 -12.34 -2.65 -7.16
CA ASN A 82 -10.98 -2.53 -7.65
C ASN A 82 -10.16 -1.61 -6.74
N LEU A 83 -8.96 -2.05 -6.40
CA LEU A 83 -7.98 -1.25 -5.67
C LEU A 83 -6.91 -0.76 -6.64
N VAL A 84 -6.66 0.54 -6.65
CA VAL A 84 -5.52 1.16 -7.34
C VAL A 84 -4.52 1.53 -6.28
N ALA A 85 -3.34 0.93 -6.34
CA ALA A 85 -2.24 1.13 -5.43
C ALA A 85 -1.20 2.02 -6.09
N ILE A 86 -0.81 3.10 -5.42
CA ILE A 86 0.21 4.01 -5.92
C ILE A 86 1.32 4.24 -4.90
N ASP A 87 2.52 4.47 -5.40
CA ASP A 87 3.68 4.92 -4.63
C ASP A 87 4.74 5.47 -5.61
N VAL A 88 5.82 6.04 -5.08
CA VAL A 88 6.97 6.50 -5.86
C VAL A 88 8.08 5.44 -5.95
N PRO A 89 8.48 4.75 -4.86
CA PRO A 89 9.59 3.80 -4.92
C PRO A 89 9.24 2.53 -5.71
N MET A 90 9.85 2.38 -6.87
CA MET A 90 9.63 1.23 -7.78
C MET A 90 9.84 -0.13 -7.11
N ALA A 91 10.84 -0.26 -6.24
CA ALA A 91 11.08 -1.50 -5.50
C ALA A 91 9.93 -1.86 -4.56
N GLY A 92 9.29 -0.85 -3.94
CA GLY A 92 8.06 -1.05 -3.17
C GLY A 92 6.95 -1.59 -4.06
N LEU A 93 6.64 -0.89 -5.14
CA LEU A 93 5.58 -1.28 -6.08
C LEU A 93 5.77 -2.69 -6.66
N GLN A 94 7.01 -3.12 -6.90
CA GLN A 94 7.29 -4.50 -7.29
C GLN A 94 6.86 -5.48 -6.20
N HIS A 95 7.23 -5.22 -4.94
CA HIS A 95 6.78 -6.04 -3.81
C HIS A 95 5.25 -6.02 -3.64
N ALA A 96 4.59 -4.87 -3.81
CA ALA A 96 3.12 -4.77 -3.76
C ALA A 96 2.45 -5.64 -4.83
N ARG A 97 2.91 -5.52 -6.08
CA ARG A 97 2.41 -6.34 -7.19
C ARG A 97 2.59 -7.82 -6.89
N ASP A 98 3.77 -8.23 -6.44
CA ASP A 98 4.06 -9.63 -6.16
C ASP A 98 3.21 -10.15 -4.97
N ALA A 99 2.96 -9.30 -3.96
CA ALA A 99 2.07 -9.61 -2.84
C ALA A 99 0.60 -9.77 -3.27
N PHE A 100 0.13 -8.98 -4.24
CA PHE A 100 -1.21 -9.11 -4.83
C PHE A 100 -1.33 -10.37 -5.69
N VAL A 101 -0.32 -10.66 -6.52
CA VAL A 101 -0.26 -11.88 -7.34
C VAL A 101 -0.29 -13.13 -6.46
N ALA A 102 0.51 -13.16 -5.38
CA ALA A 102 0.57 -14.29 -4.46
C ALA A 102 -0.76 -14.58 -3.72
N ARG A 103 -1.74 -13.68 -3.81
CA ARG A 103 -3.08 -13.78 -3.19
C ARG A 103 -4.21 -13.86 -4.22
N ASP A 104 -3.89 -14.07 -5.50
CA ASP A 104 -4.85 -14.10 -6.60
C ASP A 104 -5.66 -12.79 -6.77
N LEU A 105 -5.10 -11.66 -6.37
CA LEU A 105 -5.76 -10.34 -6.41
C LEU A 105 -5.46 -9.55 -7.69
N SER A 106 -4.70 -10.11 -8.65
CA SER A 106 -4.22 -9.38 -9.84
C SER A 106 -5.34 -8.83 -10.73
N LEU A 107 -6.51 -9.46 -10.75
CA LEU A 107 -7.66 -8.98 -11.54
C LEU A 107 -8.42 -7.83 -10.86
N ARG A 108 -8.18 -7.60 -9.57
CA ARG A 108 -8.86 -6.59 -8.75
C ARG A 108 -7.92 -5.46 -8.33
N THR A 109 -6.65 -5.56 -8.67
CA THR A 109 -5.62 -4.61 -8.24
C THR A 109 -4.89 -4.02 -9.44
N GLN A 110 -4.55 -2.74 -9.35
CA GLN A 110 -3.63 -2.07 -10.27
C GLN A 110 -2.53 -1.41 -9.46
N VAL A 111 -1.27 -1.52 -9.90
CA VAL A 111 -0.12 -0.91 -9.26
C VAL A 111 0.46 0.12 -10.20
N ILE A 112 0.50 1.39 -9.79
CA ILE A 112 0.89 2.52 -10.63
C ILE A 112 1.97 3.32 -9.92
N ALA A 113 3.09 3.55 -10.60
CA ALA A 113 4.11 4.50 -10.13
C ALA A 113 3.60 5.93 -10.30
N SER A 114 3.42 6.65 -9.19
CA SER A 114 2.87 8.00 -9.19
C SER A 114 3.25 8.76 -7.93
N ASP A 115 3.47 10.06 -8.09
CA ASP A 115 3.55 11.00 -6.97
C ASP A 115 2.12 11.32 -6.47
N GLY A 116 1.92 11.30 -5.16
CA GLY A 116 0.67 11.70 -4.51
C GLY A 116 0.33 13.18 -4.70
N MET A 117 1.32 14.02 -5.04
CA MET A 117 1.13 15.44 -5.35
C MET A 117 0.64 15.70 -6.78
N ALA A 118 0.75 14.70 -7.67
CA ALA A 118 0.44 14.83 -9.09
C ALA A 118 -0.24 13.55 -9.63
N LEU A 119 -1.41 13.24 -9.06
CA LEU A 119 -2.17 12.03 -9.38
C LEU A 119 -2.63 12.00 -10.86
N PRO A 120 -2.43 10.89 -11.60
CA PRO A 120 -2.83 10.74 -13.00
C PRO A 120 -4.30 10.35 -13.17
N PHE A 121 -5.16 10.80 -12.27
CA PHE A 121 -6.58 10.41 -12.23
C PHE A 121 -7.47 11.65 -12.35
N ALA A 122 -8.61 11.50 -13.01
CA ALA A 122 -9.62 12.54 -13.01
C ALA A 122 -10.19 12.75 -11.59
N SER A 123 -10.68 13.95 -11.31
CA SER A 123 -11.44 14.21 -10.08
C SER A 123 -12.60 13.21 -9.94
N GLU A 124 -12.93 12.84 -8.70
CA GLU A 124 -14.05 11.95 -8.37
C GLU A 124 -13.94 10.51 -8.92
N THR A 125 -12.73 10.08 -9.32
CA THR A 125 -12.48 8.69 -9.78
C THR A 125 -12.68 7.65 -8.68
N PHE A 126 -12.27 7.96 -7.44
CA PHE A 126 -12.25 7.00 -6.33
C PHE A 126 -13.36 7.27 -5.34
N SER A 127 -14.01 6.20 -4.88
CA SER A 127 -15.05 6.26 -3.85
C SER A 127 -14.47 6.41 -2.45
N SER A 128 -13.21 5.99 -2.26
CA SER A 128 -12.47 6.14 -1.01
C SER A 128 -10.98 6.15 -1.27
N ILE A 129 -10.26 6.83 -0.38
CA ILE A 129 -8.80 6.89 -0.37
C ILE A 129 -8.34 6.35 0.99
N VAL A 130 -7.42 5.38 0.96
CA VAL A 130 -6.67 4.92 2.11
C VAL A 130 -5.25 5.47 1.99
N HIS A 131 -4.70 5.90 3.11
CA HIS A 131 -3.28 6.19 3.24
C HIS A 131 -2.84 5.74 4.62
N THR A 132 -1.66 5.14 4.71
CA THR A 132 -1.07 4.68 5.95
C THR A 132 0.40 5.02 5.94
N ASP A 133 0.88 5.72 6.98
CA ASP A 133 2.31 6.03 7.15
C ASP A 133 2.94 6.85 6.00
N VAL A 134 2.12 7.59 5.25
CA VAL A 134 2.56 8.41 4.10
C VAL A 134 3.01 9.82 4.51
N PHE A 135 2.31 10.42 5.48
CA PHE A 135 2.53 11.82 5.91
C PHE A 135 3.38 11.94 7.19
N CYS A 136 4.00 10.84 7.63
CA CYS A 136 4.83 10.79 8.85
C CYS A 136 6.31 11.14 8.59
#